data_AF-A0A7C6YJ01-F1
#
_entry.id   AF-A0A7C6YJ01-F1
#
_cell.length_a   1.000
_cell.length_b   1.000
_cell.length_c   1.000
_cell.angle_alpha   90.00
_cell.angle_beta   90.00
_cell.angle_gamma   90.00
#
_symmetry.space_group_name_H-M   'P 1'
#
loop_
_entity.id
_entity.type
_entity.pdbx_description
1 polymer ?
#
loop_
_entity_poly.entity_id
_entity_poly.type
_entity_poly.pdbx_seq_one_letter_code
_entity_poly.pdbx_strand_id
1 'polypeptide(L)'
;DLTPTKLTNTYQNPTTPKDTITTGQLTKTTYIAIAGIIQRYMDLNLKAPNYSTKTGLGTYWGYHNIIYTYSKILDTYSKNKQLSVSMGVSPLIRPVTVKEVVLAAVQVKKHIDINHRLPSSVFIGGKNINMPSFLKLLITSVLQINNKDLKTLIKVQIFNAPSQSKDQLKTRKMLKNEYIAIAQKVDRYMDRNGNAPSYATALA
;
A
#
# COMPACT_ATOMS: atom_id res chain seq x y z
N ASP A 1 25.06 -12.97 24.54
CA ASP A 1 25.09 -14.25 23.81
C ASP A 1 25.68 -13.99 22.44
N LEU A 2 26.81 -14.63 22.12
CA LEU A 2 27.56 -14.50 20.86
C LEU A 2 27.60 -15.84 20.13
N THR A 3 26.71 -16.78 20.47
CA THR A 3 26.66 -18.06 19.77
C THR A 3 26.31 -17.83 18.30
N PRO A 4 27.20 -18.19 17.36
CA PRO A 4 26.90 -18.10 15.94
C PRO A 4 25.74 -19.05 15.65
N THR A 5 24.55 -18.50 15.36
CA THR A 5 23.45 -19.30 14.84
C THR A 5 23.88 -19.78 13.46
N LYS A 6 24.04 -21.10 13.31
CA LYS A 6 24.30 -21.72 12.02
C LYS A 6 23.14 -21.33 11.10
N LEU A 7 23.41 -20.49 10.09
CA LEU A 7 22.45 -20.15 9.03
C LEU A 7 22.25 -21.40 8.15
N THR A 8 21.54 -22.40 8.67
CA THR A 8 21.10 -23.53 7.88
C THR A 8 19.88 -23.11 7.07
N ASN A 9 20.09 -23.00 5.75
CA ASN A 9 19.05 -23.04 4.72
C ASN A 9 18.24 -21.75 4.54
N THR A 10 18.19 -21.31 3.29
CA THR A 10 17.45 -20.14 2.80
C THR A 10 15.99 -20.21 3.24
N TYR A 11 15.60 -19.37 4.21
CA TYR A 11 14.20 -19.29 4.66
C TYR A 11 13.27 -18.99 3.48
N GLN A 12 12.16 -19.71 3.38
CA GLN A 12 11.13 -19.40 2.37
C GLN A 12 10.43 -18.08 2.69
N ASN A 13 9.95 -17.39 1.65
CA ASN A 13 9.08 -16.23 1.77
C ASN A 13 7.71 -16.60 2.39
N PRO A 14 7.01 -15.66 3.05
CA PRO A 14 5.64 -15.88 3.50
C PRO A 14 4.69 -16.11 2.31
N THR A 15 3.61 -16.86 2.50
CA THR A 15 2.66 -17.16 1.41
C THR A 15 1.54 -16.13 1.32
N THR A 16 1.05 -15.66 2.46
CA THR A 16 -0.12 -14.77 2.54
C THR A 16 0.12 -13.68 3.60
N PRO A 17 1.12 -12.79 3.40
CA PRO A 17 1.38 -11.73 4.34
C PRO A 17 0.16 -10.81 4.48
N LYS A 18 -0.14 -10.40 5.72
CA LYS A 18 -1.29 -9.54 6.03
C LYS A 18 -0.87 -8.48 7.03
N ASP A 19 -1.27 -7.23 6.78
CA ASP A 19 -0.99 -6.10 7.67
C ASP A 19 -2.29 -5.33 7.94
N THR A 20 -2.57 -5.11 9.22
CA THR A 20 -3.77 -4.44 9.73
C THR A 20 -3.45 -3.60 10.96
N ILE A 21 -2.18 -3.23 11.17
CA ILE A 21 -1.85 -2.40 12.32
C ILE A 21 -2.44 -0.99 12.18
N THR A 22 -2.46 -0.25 13.27
CA THR A 22 -2.68 1.19 13.32
C THR A 22 -1.41 1.88 13.78
N THR A 23 -1.37 3.21 13.66
CA THR A 23 -0.24 4.00 14.15
C THR A 23 -0.14 3.91 15.68
N GLY A 24 1.08 3.77 16.20
CA GLY A 24 1.34 3.72 17.63
C GLY A 24 2.82 3.56 17.97
N GLN A 25 3.11 3.16 19.20
CA GLN A 25 4.47 2.97 19.71
C GLN A 25 4.70 1.51 20.10
N LEU A 26 5.84 0.94 19.72
CA LEU A 26 6.34 -0.34 20.25
C LEU A 26 7.45 -0.07 21.26
N THR A 27 7.30 -0.58 22.48
CA THR A 27 8.35 -0.50 23.50
C THR A 27 9.51 -1.45 23.19
N LYS A 28 10.69 -1.15 23.73
CA LYS A 28 11.88 -2.02 23.65
C LYS A 28 11.60 -3.44 24.07
N THR A 29 10.94 -3.63 25.21
CA THR A 29 10.53 -4.94 25.69
C THR A 29 9.66 -5.68 24.67
N THR A 30 8.70 -4.97 24.05
CA THR A 30 7.78 -5.57 23.08
C THR A 30 8.48 -5.99 21.80
N TYR A 31 9.24 -5.10 21.15
CA TYR A 31 9.89 -5.45 19.89
C TYR A 31 11.02 -6.48 20.07
N ILE A 32 11.67 -6.56 21.23
CA ILE A 32 12.63 -7.63 21.53
C ILE A 32 11.90 -8.97 21.69
N ALA A 33 10.81 -9.01 22.46
CA ALA A 33 10.03 -10.23 22.65
C ALA A 33 9.49 -10.77 21.32
N ILE A 34 8.99 -9.89 20.44
CA ILE A 34 8.53 -10.29 19.10
C ILE A 34 9.68 -10.83 18.24
N ALA A 35 10.88 -10.24 18.33
CA ALA A 35 12.03 -10.72 17.55
C ALA A 35 12.37 -12.18 17.89
N GLY A 36 12.39 -12.53 19.18
CA GLY A 36 12.61 -13.91 19.61
C GLY A 36 11.51 -14.88 19.17
N ILE A 37 10.25 -14.43 19.15
CA ILE A 37 9.12 -15.24 18.64
C ILE A 37 9.28 -15.50 17.14
N ILE A 38 9.64 -14.47 16.37
CA ILE A 38 9.86 -14.58 14.91
C ILE A 38 11.03 -15.51 14.62
N GLN A 39 12.15 -15.36 15.33
CA GLN A 39 13.32 -16.23 15.18
C GLN A 39 12.95 -17.69 15.38
N ARG A 40 12.33 -18.04 16.51
CA ARG A 40 11.89 -19.41 16.80
C ARG A 40 10.91 -19.94 15.75
N TYR A 41 9.98 -19.11 15.27
CA TYR A 41 9.08 -19.50 14.18
C TYR A 41 9.87 -19.84 12.91
N MET A 42 10.83 -19.00 12.52
CA MET A 42 11.62 -19.21 11.31
C MET A 42 12.48 -20.46 11.42
N ASP A 43 13.15 -20.68 12.55
CA ASP A 43 13.96 -21.87 12.81
C ASP A 43 13.13 -23.16 12.73
N LEU A 44 11.90 -23.16 13.26
CA LEU A 44 11.00 -24.32 13.24
C LEU A 44 10.37 -24.60 11.88
N ASN A 45 10.04 -23.55 11.12
CA ASN A 45 9.23 -23.66 9.90
C ASN A 45 10.06 -23.49 8.62
N LEU A 46 11.34 -23.15 8.73
CA LEU A 46 12.22 -22.79 7.62
C LEU A 46 11.61 -21.74 6.67
N LYS A 47 10.83 -20.82 7.25
CA LYS A 47 10.02 -19.83 6.51
C LYS A 47 9.72 -18.59 7.34
N ALA A 48 9.71 -17.43 6.70
CA ALA A 48 9.30 -16.18 7.33
C ALA A 48 7.78 -16.16 7.66
N PRO A 49 7.37 -15.58 8.79
CA PRO A 49 5.96 -15.50 9.15
C PRO A 49 5.19 -14.53 8.25
N ASN A 50 3.90 -14.81 8.02
CA ASN A 50 3.00 -13.90 7.32
C ASN A 50 2.82 -12.57 8.09
N TYR A 51 2.79 -12.66 9.42
CA TYR A 51 2.57 -11.55 10.36
C TYR A 51 2.92 -11.94 11.79
N SER A 52 2.99 -10.96 12.69
CA SER A 52 2.94 -11.12 14.15
C SER A 52 1.61 -10.59 14.70
N THR A 53 1.11 -11.16 15.79
CA THR A 53 -0.12 -10.72 16.47
C THR A 53 0.16 -10.05 17.82
N LYS A 54 1.43 -9.76 18.11
CA LYS A 54 1.91 -9.44 19.47
C LYS A 54 2.21 -7.95 19.68
N THR A 55 1.90 -7.09 18.72
CA THR A 55 2.19 -5.65 18.81
C THR A 55 1.22 -4.89 19.70
N GLY A 56 -0.03 -5.37 19.84
CA GLY A 56 -1.12 -4.60 20.46
C GLY A 56 -1.62 -3.42 19.60
N LEU A 57 -1.02 -3.20 18.42
CA LEU A 57 -1.36 -2.11 17.50
C LEU A 57 -2.34 -2.58 16.41
N GLY A 58 -3.13 -3.62 16.64
CA GLY A 58 -3.98 -4.27 15.64
C GLY A 58 -3.75 -5.79 15.58
N THR A 59 -4.53 -6.48 14.76
CA THR A 59 -4.55 -7.96 14.73
C THR A 59 -3.30 -8.54 14.07
N TYR A 60 -2.87 -7.97 12.94
CA TYR A 60 -1.78 -8.51 12.12
C TYR A 60 -0.75 -7.42 11.84
N TRP A 61 0.47 -7.61 12.31
CA TRP A 61 1.65 -6.85 11.93
C TRP A 61 2.40 -7.59 10.83
N GLY A 62 2.25 -7.13 9.59
CA GLY A 62 2.63 -7.90 8.42
C GLY A 62 4.13 -7.95 8.16
N TYR A 63 4.56 -8.98 7.42
CA TYR A 63 5.95 -9.24 7.02
C TYR A 63 6.74 -7.99 6.59
N HIS A 64 6.21 -7.18 5.67
CA HIS A 64 6.91 -5.99 5.18
C HIS A 64 7.10 -4.92 6.27
N ASN A 65 6.14 -4.77 7.17
CA ASN A 65 6.16 -3.76 8.22
C ASN A 65 7.03 -4.19 9.41
N ILE A 66 7.07 -5.49 9.68
CA ILE A 66 8.08 -6.12 10.55
C ILE A 66 9.47 -5.72 10.05
N ILE A 67 9.79 -6.03 8.79
CA ILE A 67 11.11 -5.70 8.20
C ILE A 67 11.39 -4.20 8.32
N TYR A 68 10.46 -3.35 7.87
CA TYR A 68 10.66 -1.90 7.89
C TYR A 68 10.91 -1.35 9.31
N THR A 69 10.18 -1.85 10.30
CA THR A 69 10.33 -1.38 11.67
C THR A 69 11.64 -1.83 12.30
N TYR A 70 12.08 -3.07 12.07
CA TYR A 70 13.39 -3.52 12.53
C TYR A 70 14.53 -2.77 11.80
N SER A 71 14.37 -2.45 10.51
CA SER A 71 15.31 -1.54 9.82
C SER A 71 15.37 -0.16 10.48
N LYS A 72 14.22 0.41 10.87
CA LYS A 72 14.15 1.69 11.59
C LYS A 72 14.81 1.63 12.97
N ILE A 73 14.66 0.51 13.68
CA ILE A 73 15.35 0.25 14.96
C ILE A 73 16.87 0.28 14.75
N LEU A 74 17.37 -0.42 13.74
CA LEU A 74 18.80 -0.50 13.46
C LEU A 74 19.38 0.83 12.95
N ASP A 75 18.64 1.58 12.13
CA ASP A 75 19.01 2.95 11.74
C ASP A 75 19.14 3.86 12.97
N THR A 76 18.18 3.80 13.90
CA THR A 76 18.23 4.56 15.16
C THR A 76 19.43 4.14 16.01
N TYR A 77 19.69 2.83 16.13
CA TYR A 77 20.85 2.29 16.83
C TYR A 77 22.17 2.76 16.20
N SER A 78 22.26 2.79 14.86
CA SER A 78 23.47 3.19 14.15
C SER A 78 23.94 4.60 14.54
N LYS A 79 22.99 5.49 14.85
CA LYS A 79 23.19 6.89 15.23
C LYS A 79 23.45 7.04 16.73
N ASN A 80 22.66 6.36 17.56
CA ASN A 80 22.66 6.60 19.02
C ASN A 80 23.53 5.60 19.81
N LYS A 81 23.99 4.52 19.16
CA LYS A 81 24.68 3.36 19.76
C LYS A 81 23.92 2.70 20.91
N GLN A 82 22.60 2.93 20.96
CA GLN A 82 21.69 2.37 21.94
C GLN A 82 20.36 2.05 21.27
N LEU A 83 19.74 0.94 21.69
CA LEU A 83 18.39 0.60 21.26
C LEU A 83 17.38 1.55 21.89
N SER A 84 16.55 2.19 21.05
CA SER A 84 15.52 3.13 21.52
C SER A 84 14.55 2.46 22.49
N VAL A 85 14.13 3.19 23.53
CA VAL A 85 13.13 2.75 24.51
C VAL A 85 11.76 2.49 23.86
N SER A 86 11.46 3.20 22.78
CA SER A 86 10.24 3.01 21.98
C SER A 86 10.47 3.36 20.52
N MET A 87 9.64 2.79 19.65
CA MET A 87 9.67 3.03 18.21
C MET A 87 8.27 3.31 17.69
N GLY A 88 8.13 4.44 16.98
CA GLY A 88 6.91 4.75 16.27
C GLY A 88 6.72 3.78 15.11
N VAL A 89 5.57 3.11 15.08
CA VAL A 89 5.16 2.18 14.03
C VAL A 89 3.87 2.69 13.41
N SER A 90 3.75 2.55 12.10
CA SER A 90 2.56 2.94 11.34
C SER A 90 2.34 1.97 10.19
N PRO A 91 1.11 1.88 9.66
CA PRO A 91 0.87 1.19 8.40
C PRO A 91 1.80 1.72 7.32
N LEU A 92 2.47 0.82 6.58
CA LEU A 92 3.28 1.20 5.42
C LEU A 92 2.45 1.87 4.32
N ILE A 93 1.16 1.57 4.30
CA ILE A 93 0.17 2.14 3.40
C ILE A 93 -0.96 2.63 4.29
N ARG A 94 -1.04 3.94 4.52
CA ARG A 94 -2.18 4.53 5.22
C ARG A 94 -3.32 4.83 4.24
N PRO A 95 -4.58 4.79 4.71
CA PRO A 95 -5.68 5.37 3.96
C PRO A 95 -5.42 6.84 3.61
N VAL A 96 -6.00 7.29 2.50
CA VAL A 96 -5.85 8.64 1.96
C VAL A 96 -7.20 9.34 1.89
N THR A 97 -7.18 10.67 1.92
CA THR A 97 -8.36 11.50 1.74
C THR A 97 -8.60 11.83 0.27
N VAL A 98 -9.85 12.16 -0.09
CA VAL A 98 -10.18 12.73 -1.43
C VAL A 98 -9.28 13.92 -1.76
N LYS A 99 -9.01 14.80 -0.78
CA LYS A 99 -8.16 15.99 -0.95
C LYS A 99 -6.74 15.62 -1.39
N GLU A 100 -6.13 14.61 -0.77
CA GLU A 100 -4.79 14.15 -1.14
C GLU A 100 -4.76 13.58 -2.56
N VAL A 101 -5.80 12.83 -2.95
CA VAL A 101 -5.92 12.28 -4.31
C VAL A 101 -6.10 13.40 -5.34
N VAL A 102 -6.91 14.42 -5.04
CA VAL A 102 -7.13 15.58 -5.93
C VAL A 102 -5.82 16.34 -6.16
N LEU A 103 -5.04 16.62 -5.10
CA LEU A 103 -3.75 17.29 -5.24
C LEU A 103 -2.79 16.50 -6.14
N ALA A 104 -2.74 15.18 -5.94
CA ALA A 104 -1.93 14.30 -6.77
C ALA A 104 -2.41 14.25 -8.23
N ALA A 105 -3.74 14.24 -8.47
CA ALA A 105 -4.34 14.24 -9.79
C ALA A 105 -3.98 15.50 -10.59
N VAL A 106 -3.96 16.66 -9.95
CA VAL A 106 -3.52 17.92 -10.57
C VAL A 106 -2.07 17.83 -11.03
N GLN A 107 -1.19 17.22 -10.22
CA GLN A 107 0.22 17.04 -10.59
C GLN A 107 0.41 16.03 -11.72
N VAL A 108 -0.33 14.91 -11.70
CA VAL A 108 -0.27 13.92 -12.79
C VAL A 108 -0.79 14.53 -14.09
N LYS A 109 -1.87 15.32 -14.07
CA LYS A 109 -2.33 16.06 -15.24
C LYS A 109 -1.23 16.95 -15.80
N LYS A 110 -0.61 17.79 -14.95
CA LYS A 110 0.50 18.67 -15.36
C LYS A 110 1.67 17.88 -15.95
N HIS A 111 2.02 16.74 -15.35
CA HIS A 111 3.06 15.87 -15.88
C HIS A 111 2.74 15.36 -17.28
N ILE A 112 1.51 14.88 -17.53
CA ILE A 112 1.07 14.39 -18.83
C ILE A 112 1.06 15.53 -19.86
N ASP A 113 0.56 16.71 -19.49
CA ASP A 113 0.50 17.87 -20.38
C ASP A 113 1.89 18.28 -20.90
N ILE A 114 2.94 18.13 -20.06
CA ILE A 114 4.33 18.49 -20.38
C ILE A 114 5.09 17.34 -21.06
N ASN A 115 4.93 16.11 -20.58
CA ASN A 115 5.77 14.98 -20.96
C ASN A 115 5.11 14.04 -21.97
N HIS A 116 3.82 14.24 -22.26
CA HIS A 116 3.01 13.40 -23.14
C HIS A 116 3.03 11.90 -22.79
N ARG A 117 3.29 11.58 -21.52
CA ARG A 117 3.31 10.22 -20.98
C ARG A 117 2.90 10.20 -19.51
N LEU A 118 2.46 9.04 -19.04
CA LEU A 118 2.20 8.82 -17.62
C LEU A 118 3.51 8.83 -16.81
N PRO A 119 3.50 9.33 -15.56
CA PRO A 119 4.60 9.08 -14.64
C PRO A 119 4.64 7.60 -14.24
N SER A 120 5.77 7.12 -13.74
CA SER A 120 5.91 5.73 -13.26
C SER A 120 5.12 5.47 -11.97
N SER A 121 5.02 6.48 -11.10
CA SER A 121 4.30 6.44 -9.83
C SER A 121 3.96 7.86 -9.36
N VAL A 122 3.11 7.95 -8.33
CA VAL A 122 2.74 9.20 -7.67
C VAL A 122 2.84 9.05 -6.16
N PHE A 123 3.42 10.05 -5.49
CA PHE A 123 3.59 10.03 -4.04
C PHE A 123 2.31 10.49 -3.34
N ILE A 124 1.62 9.58 -2.66
CA ILE A 124 0.37 9.87 -1.93
C ILE A 124 0.36 9.05 -0.65
N GLY A 125 -0.07 9.65 0.47
CA GLY A 125 -0.19 8.89 1.71
C GLY A 125 1.14 8.42 2.29
N GLY A 126 2.25 9.06 1.94
CA GLY A 126 3.60 8.68 2.40
C GLY A 126 4.27 7.57 1.59
N LYS A 127 3.71 7.16 0.45
CA LYS A 127 4.27 6.09 -0.40
C LYS A 127 4.13 6.43 -1.88
N ASN A 128 5.07 5.93 -2.69
CA ASN A 128 4.92 5.91 -4.15
C ASN A 128 3.88 4.85 -4.57
N ILE A 129 2.81 5.32 -5.20
CA ILE A 129 1.68 4.53 -5.69
C ILE A 129 1.83 4.37 -7.21
N ASN A 130 1.77 3.13 -7.72
CA ASN A 130 1.85 2.87 -9.16
C ASN A 130 0.59 3.39 -9.90
N MET A 131 0.68 3.59 -11.21
CA MET A 131 -0.44 4.16 -12.00
C MET A 131 -1.73 3.35 -12.00
N PRO A 132 -1.71 2.00 -12.08
CA PRO A 132 -2.93 1.20 -11.92
C PRO A 132 -3.63 1.43 -10.58
N SER A 133 -2.86 1.49 -9.49
CA SER A 133 -3.43 1.75 -8.15
C SER A 133 -3.91 3.19 -8.02
N PHE A 134 -3.23 4.13 -8.66
CA PHE A 134 -3.66 5.53 -8.72
C PHE A 134 -4.98 5.69 -9.49
N LEU A 135 -5.20 4.92 -10.57
CA LEU A 135 -6.48 4.88 -11.27
C LEU A 135 -7.65 4.50 -10.33
N LYS A 136 -7.46 3.49 -9.46
CA LYS A 136 -8.47 3.14 -8.44
C LYS A 136 -8.75 4.30 -7.48
N LEU A 137 -7.71 5.01 -7.03
CA LEU A 137 -7.86 6.18 -6.16
C LEU A 137 -8.63 7.32 -6.83
N LEU A 138 -8.33 7.60 -8.11
CA LEU A 138 -9.05 8.60 -8.90
C LEU A 138 -10.54 8.25 -9.01
N ILE A 139 -10.85 7.01 -9.39
CA ILE A 139 -12.23 6.52 -9.55
C ILE A 139 -12.99 6.59 -8.23
N THR A 140 -12.39 6.08 -7.15
CA THR A 140 -13.02 6.10 -5.83
C THR A 140 -13.31 7.53 -5.39
N SER A 141 -12.37 8.46 -5.64
CA SER A 141 -12.53 9.88 -5.33
C SER A 141 -13.66 10.52 -6.13
N VAL A 142 -13.77 10.22 -7.43
CA VAL A 142 -14.88 10.72 -8.28
C VAL A 142 -16.23 10.25 -7.75
N LEU A 143 -16.34 8.97 -7.36
CA LEU A 143 -17.58 8.40 -6.81
C LEU A 143 -17.92 9.02 -5.44
N GLN A 144 -16.93 9.19 -4.56
CA GLN A 144 -17.10 9.85 -3.27
C GLN A 144 -17.55 11.31 -3.42
N ILE A 145 -16.92 12.07 -4.32
CA ILE A 145 -17.33 13.46 -4.64
C ILE A 145 -18.77 13.50 -5.17
N ASN A 146 -19.13 12.58 -6.08
CA ASN A 146 -20.49 12.51 -6.60
C ASN A 146 -21.54 12.24 -5.51
N ASN A 147 -21.17 11.42 -4.52
CA ASN A 147 -22.03 11.06 -3.39
C ASN A 147 -21.93 12.03 -2.21
N LYS A 148 -21.16 13.13 -2.32
CA LYS A 148 -20.89 14.09 -1.24
C LYS A 148 -20.22 13.47 0.00
N ASP A 149 -19.54 12.33 -0.15
CA ASP A 149 -18.79 11.67 0.91
C ASP A 149 -17.32 12.06 0.87
N LEU A 150 -16.95 13.13 1.58
CA LEU A 150 -15.57 13.62 1.63
C LEU A 150 -14.81 13.20 2.90
N LYS A 151 -15.47 12.48 3.82
CA LYS A 151 -14.93 12.14 5.14
C LYS A 151 -14.43 10.69 5.20
N THR A 152 -15.02 9.79 4.42
CA THR A 152 -14.59 8.40 4.37
C THR A 152 -13.19 8.29 3.77
N LEU A 153 -12.24 7.76 4.55
CA LEU A 153 -10.89 7.52 4.06
C LEU A 153 -10.88 6.40 3.01
N ILE A 154 -10.10 6.60 1.94
CA ILE A 154 -9.91 5.64 0.87
C ILE A 154 -8.77 4.72 1.25
N LYS A 155 -9.06 3.41 1.41
CA LYS A 155 -8.02 2.39 1.57
C LYS A 155 -7.25 2.27 0.27
N VAL A 156 -5.93 2.47 0.30
CA VAL A 156 -5.10 2.25 -0.89
C VAL A 156 -4.78 0.76 -1.01
N GLN A 157 -5.11 0.23 -2.18
CA GLN A 157 -4.87 -1.15 -2.61
C GLN A 157 -3.89 -1.12 -3.77
N ILE A 158 -3.08 -2.18 -3.91
CA ILE A 158 -2.09 -2.26 -4.99
C ILE A 158 -2.67 -3.12 -6.11
N PHE A 159 -2.73 -2.54 -7.31
CA PHE A 159 -3.18 -3.19 -8.53
C PHE A 159 -2.04 -3.34 -9.53
N ASN A 160 -2.15 -4.39 -10.35
CA ASN A 160 -1.28 -4.61 -11.48
C ASN A 160 -1.80 -3.86 -12.71
N ALA A 161 -0.88 -3.55 -13.63
CA ALA A 161 -1.22 -3.00 -14.93
C ALA A 161 -2.00 -4.02 -15.77
N PRO A 162 -2.84 -3.57 -16.73
CA PRO A 162 -3.41 -4.47 -17.71
C PRO A 162 -2.29 -5.07 -18.58
N SER A 163 -2.51 -6.27 -19.12
CA SER A 163 -1.56 -6.91 -20.04
C SER A 163 -1.39 -6.11 -21.34
N GLN A 164 -2.46 -5.46 -21.80
CA GLN A 164 -2.48 -4.56 -22.95
C GLN A 164 -3.43 -3.40 -22.67
N SER A 165 -3.14 -2.24 -23.25
CA SER A 165 -4.04 -1.08 -23.22
C SER A 165 -4.59 -0.84 -24.62
N LYS A 166 -5.87 -0.46 -24.72
CA LYS A 166 -6.52 -0.09 -25.98
C LYS A 166 -7.28 1.20 -25.80
N ASP A 167 -7.05 2.15 -26.71
CA ASP A 167 -7.77 3.41 -26.80
C ASP A 167 -8.31 3.61 -28.23
N GLN A 168 -9.59 3.94 -28.33
CA GLN A 168 -10.29 4.24 -29.59
C GLN A 168 -11.20 5.47 -29.41
N LEU A 169 -10.90 6.31 -28.42
CA LEU A 169 -11.74 7.43 -28.03
C LEU A 169 -11.72 8.51 -29.12
N LYS A 170 -12.92 8.94 -29.54
CA LYS A 170 -13.09 10.12 -30.41
C LYS A 170 -13.22 11.37 -29.54
N THR A 171 -12.62 12.47 -29.98
CA THR A 171 -12.72 13.76 -29.30
C THR A 171 -14.18 14.18 -29.16
N ARG A 172 -14.67 14.22 -27.93
CA ARG A 172 -15.96 14.82 -27.57
C ARG A 172 -15.99 15.18 -26.09
N LYS A 173 -16.97 16.01 -25.72
CA LYS A 173 -17.29 16.23 -24.30
C LYS A 173 -17.94 14.96 -23.74
N MET A 174 -17.45 14.49 -22.60
CA MET A 174 -18.06 13.41 -21.83
C MET A 174 -19.03 14.01 -20.80
N LEU A 175 -20.25 13.51 -20.78
CA LEU A 175 -21.28 13.96 -19.85
C LEU A 175 -21.05 13.40 -18.44
N LYS A 176 -21.63 14.05 -17.43
CA LYS A 176 -21.51 13.63 -16.03
C LYS A 176 -21.98 12.19 -15.79
N ASN A 177 -23.16 11.85 -16.27
CA ASN A 177 -23.70 10.50 -16.15
C ASN A 177 -22.78 9.44 -16.81
N GLU A 178 -22.16 9.77 -17.94
CA GLU A 178 -21.25 8.85 -18.64
C GLU A 178 -19.98 8.56 -17.84
N TYR A 179 -19.26 9.59 -17.38
CA TYR A 179 -18.03 9.33 -16.62
C TYR A 179 -18.31 8.68 -15.26
N ILE A 180 -19.47 8.96 -14.64
CA ILE A 180 -19.87 8.26 -13.40
C ILE A 180 -20.17 6.78 -13.69
N ALA A 181 -20.89 6.46 -14.75
CA ALA A 181 -21.18 5.08 -15.13
C ALA A 181 -19.90 4.30 -15.47
N ILE A 182 -18.94 4.93 -16.17
CA ILE A 182 -17.62 4.36 -16.44
C ILE A 182 -16.84 4.12 -15.15
N ALA A 183 -16.78 5.13 -14.27
CA ALA A 183 -16.09 5.04 -12.98
C ALA A 183 -16.60 3.84 -12.18
N GLN A 184 -17.92 3.67 -12.05
CA GLN A 184 -18.53 2.53 -11.37
C GLN A 184 -18.18 1.16 -12.00
N LYS A 185 -18.13 1.08 -13.34
CA LYS A 185 -17.76 -0.17 -14.04
C LYS A 185 -16.30 -0.54 -13.79
N VAL A 186 -15.39 0.43 -13.91
CA VAL A 186 -13.97 0.20 -13.67
C VAL A 186 -13.71 -0.12 -12.20
N ASP A 187 -14.40 0.56 -11.27
CA ASP A 187 -14.32 0.31 -9.84
C ASP A 187 -14.60 -1.16 -9.50
N ARG A 188 -15.75 -1.67 -9.99
CA ARG A 188 -16.16 -3.08 -9.85
C ARG A 188 -15.21 -4.05 -10.54
N TYR A 189 -14.73 -3.70 -11.73
CA TYR A 189 -13.78 -4.54 -12.46
C TYR A 189 -12.50 -4.73 -11.64
N MET A 190 -11.94 -3.63 -11.12
CA MET A 190 -10.70 -3.68 -10.37
C MET A 190 -10.86 -4.48 -9.08
N ASP A 191 -11.93 -4.27 -8.32
CA ASP A 191 -12.19 -5.04 -7.08
C ASP A 191 -12.35 -6.53 -7.34
N ARG A 192 -12.92 -6.92 -8.50
CA ARG A 192 -13.10 -8.32 -8.86
C ARG A 192 -11.82 -8.98 -9.38
N ASN A 193 -11.01 -8.29 -10.16
CA ASN A 193 -9.91 -8.90 -10.92
C ASN A 193 -8.52 -8.64 -10.32
N GLY A 194 -8.36 -7.67 -9.42
CA GLY A 194 -7.06 -7.32 -8.86
C GLY A 194 -6.08 -6.66 -9.85
N ASN A 195 -6.53 -6.29 -11.05
CA ASN A 195 -5.78 -5.52 -12.04
C ASN A 195 -6.62 -4.37 -12.63
N ALA A 196 -5.94 -3.35 -13.16
CA ALA A 196 -6.62 -2.31 -13.93
C ALA A 196 -7.13 -2.87 -15.27
N PRO A 197 -8.28 -2.42 -15.78
CA PRO A 197 -8.79 -2.91 -17.06
C PRO A 197 -7.98 -2.38 -18.24
N SER A 198 -7.97 -3.14 -19.33
CA SER A 198 -7.34 -2.75 -20.61
C SER A 198 -8.05 -1.61 -21.33
N TYR A 199 -9.35 -1.43 -21.10
CA TYR A 199 -10.20 -0.39 -21.66
C TYR A 199 -11.47 -0.24 -20.82
N ALA A 200 -12.22 0.84 -21.02
CA ALA A 200 -13.55 1.02 -20.47
C ALA A 200 -14.48 1.62 -21.52
N THR A 201 -15.77 1.25 -21.49
CA THR A 201 -16.76 1.73 -22.47
C THR A 201 -17.86 2.56 -21.81
N ALA A 202 -18.16 3.70 -22.44
CA ALA A 202 -19.33 4.52 -22.13
C ALA A 202 -20.58 3.84 -22.74
N LEU A 203 -21.07 2.82 -22.03
CA LEU A 203 -22.20 1.96 -22.43
C LEU A 203 -21.96 1.12 -23.71
N ALA A 204 -22.76 0.07 -23.84
CA ALA A 204 -22.87 -0.77 -25.02
C ALA A 204 -23.94 -0.18 -25.95
#